data_AF-A0A327JG37-F1
#
_entry.id   AF-A0A327JG37-F1
#
_cell.length_a   1.000
_cell.length_b   1.000
_cell.length_c   1.000
_cell.angle_alpha   90.00
_cell.angle_beta   90.00
_cell.angle_gamma   90.00
#
_symmetry.space_group_name_H-M   'P 1'
#
loop_
_entity.id
_entity.type
_entity.pdbx_description
1 polymer ?
#
loop_
_entity_poly.entity_id
_entity_poly.type
_entity_poly.pdbx_seq_one_letter_code
_entity_poly.pdbx_strand_id
1 'polypeptide(L)'
;MCLADGYKAEDLKRLRKRHAFYCPVCRCELDLKIGSVKLPHFAHKPDAACPVPHEPESPYHLKGKRLLYEWLGRQGLRPVLEPYLQEIRQRP
;
A
#
# COMPACT_ATOMS: atom_id res chain seq x y z
N MET A 1 -3.77 3.96 3.20
CA MET A 1 -4.75 2.86 3.30
C MET A 1 -4.02 1.55 3.10
N CYS A 2 -4.01 0.67 4.10
CA CYS A 2 -3.49 -0.69 3.95
C CYS A 2 -4.63 -1.60 3.46
N LEU A 3 -4.44 -2.28 2.33
CA LEU A 3 -5.43 -3.22 1.80
C LEU A 3 -5.42 -4.57 2.52
N ALA A 4 -4.46 -4.77 3.45
CA ALA A 4 -4.31 -5.99 4.23
C ALA A 4 -5.30 -6.09 5.42
N ASP A 5 -6.14 -5.07 5.64
CA ASP A 5 -7.05 -4.98 6.80
C ASP A 5 -8.38 -5.73 6.61
N GLY A 6 -8.35 -6.91 5.95
CA GLY A 6 -9.49 -7.82 5.93
C GLY A 6 -10.64 -7.43 4.97
N TYR A 7 -10.36 -6.63 3.94
CA TYR A 7 -11.34 -6.33 2.90
C TYR A 7 -11.80 -7.60 2.17
N LYS A 8 -13.12 -7.76 1.99
CA LYS A 8 -13.66 -8.84 1.15
C LYS A 8 -13.34 -8.57 -0.32
N ALA A 9 -13.09 -9.63 -1.07
CA ALA A 9 -12.74 -9.53 -2.50
C ALA A 9 -13.83 -8.81 -3.31
N GLU A 10 -15.11 -8.99 -2.96
CA GLU A 10 -16.24 -8.32 -3.59
C GLU A 10 -16.19 -6.80 -3.41
N ASP A 11 -15.85 -6.34 -2.20
CA ASP A 11 -15.77 -4.92 -1.87
C ASP A 11 -14.63 -4.25 -2.65
N LEU A 12 -13.48 -4.92 -2.74
CA LEU A 12 -12.35 -4.46 -3.54
C LEU A 12 -12.67 -4.39 -5.03
N LYS A 13 -13.41 -5.38 -5.56
CA LYS A 13 -13.88 -5.36 -6.96
C LYS A 13 -14.82 -4.18 -7.22
N ARG A 14 -15.71 -3.87 -6.27
CA ARG A 14 -16.61 -2.70 -6.35
C ARG A 14 -15.82 -1.39 -6.27
N LEU A 15 -14.79 -1.33 -5.43
CA LEU A 15 -13.93 -0.16 -5.30
C LEU A 15 -13.15 0.10 -6.60
N ARG A 16 -12.57 -0.95 -7.20
CA ARG A 16 -11.86 -0.89 -8.49
C ARG A 16 -12.72 -0.37 -9.64
N LYS A 17 -14.03 -0.65 -9.63
CA LYS A 17 -14.95 -0.16 -10.67
C LYS A 17 -15.38 1.29 -10.47
N ARG A 18 -15.36 1.79 -9.22
CA ARG A 18 -15.91 3.11 -8.86
C ARG A 18 -14.85 4.20 -8.75
N HIS A 19 -13.60 3.83 -8.51
CA HIS A 19 -12.53 4.78 -8.26
C HIS A 19 -11.34 4.54 -9.19
N ALA A 20 -10.81 5.63 -9.72
CA ALA A 20 -9.46 5.67 -10.24
C ALA A 20 -8.49 5.90 -9.06
N PHE A 21 -7.36 5.20 -9.07
CA PHE A 21 -6.31 5.34 -8.08
C PHE A 21 -5.09 5.96 -8.72
N TYR A 22 -4.38 6.80 -7.97
CA TYR A 22 -3.20 7.48 -8.46
C TYR A 22 -2.04 7.26 -7.52
N CYS A 23 -0.86 7.04 -8.09
CA CYS A 23 0.38 7.01 -7.34
C CYS A 23 0.65 8.41 -6.76
N PRO A 24 0.85 8.57 -5.45
CA PRO A 24 1.10 9.90 -4.89
C PRO A 24 2.50 10.44 -5.23
N VAL A 25 3.38 9.61 -5.82
CA VAL A 25 4.73 10.02 -6.23
C VAL A 25 4.75 10.52 -7.66
N CYS A 26 4.40 9.66 -8.62
CA CYS A 26 4.42 10.02 -10.06
C CYS A 26 3.08 10.54 -10.60
N ARG A 27 2.00 10.46 -9.81
CA ARG A 27 0.62 10.79 -10.21
C ARG A 27 0.07 9.97 -11.37
N CYS A 28 0.77 8.92 -11.80
CA CYS A 28 0.25 7.95 -12.76
C CYS A 28 -0.86 7.09 -12.17
N GLU A 29 -1.74 6.59 -13.03
CA GLU A 29 -2.85 5.73 -12.63
C GLU A 29 -2.35 4.36 -12.14
N LEU A 30 -2.97 3.86 -11.07
CA LEU A 30 -2.73 2.56 -10.47
C LEU A 30 -3.91 1.62 -10.71
N ASP A 31 -3.63 0.35 -10.92
CA ASP A 31 -4.61 -0.74 -10.94
C ASP A 31 -4.65 -1.45 -9.57
N LEU A 32 -5.85 -1.74 -9.08
CA LEU A 32 -6.07 -2.54 -7.88
C LEU A 32 -6.07 -4.02 -8.26
N LYS A 33 -4.93 -4.70 -8.05
CA LYS A 33 -4.78 -6.14 -8.29
C LYS A 33 -5.40 -6.92 -7.14
N ILE A 34 -6.38 -7.75 -7.47
CA ILE A 34 -7.12 -8.59 -6.51
C ILE A 34 -6.87 -10.04 -6.91
N GLY A 35 -5.77 -10.62 -6.40
CA GLY A 35 -5.38 -12.00 -6.67
C GLY A 35 -5.83 -12.95 -5.56
N SER A 36 -5.86 -14.25 -5.86
CA SER A 36 -6.09 -15.31 -4.87
C SER A 36 -4.80 -15.74 -4.14
N VAL A 37 -3.64 -15.51 -4.75
CA VAL A 37 -2.32 -15.91 -4.22
C VAL A 37 -1.62 -14.77 -3.50
N LYS A 38 -1.60 -13.57 -4.09
CA LYS A 38 -1.01 -12.37 -3.49
C LYS A 38 -2.09 -11.53 -2.83
N LEU A 39 -1.76 -10.92 -1.70
CA LEU A 39 -2.62 -9.93 -1.06
C LEU A 39 -3.01 -8.84 -2.07
N PRO A 40 -4.24 -8.30 -1.98
CA PRO A 40 -4.64 -7.20 -2.83
C PRO A 40 -3.68 -6.01 -2.69
N HIS A 41 -3.21 -5.49 -3.82
CA HIS A 41 -2.22 -4.42 -3.85
C HIS A 41 -2.46 -3.50 -5.05
N PHE A 42 -1.94 -2.29 -4.95
CA PHE A 42 -1.90 -1.37 -6.08
C PHE A 42 -0.67 -1.63 -6.93
N ALA A 43 -0.84 -1.67 -8.25
CA ALA A 43 0.23 -1.81 -9.21
C ALA A 43 0.13 -0.74 -10.29
N HIS A 44 1.26 -0.23 -10.76
CA HIS A 44 1.31 0.64 -11.92
C HIS A 44 0.84 -0.12 -13.17
N LYS A 45 0.22 0.60 -14.12
CA LYS A 45 -0.06 0.06 -15.46
C LYS A 45 1.27 -0.20 -16.22
N PRO A 46 1.31 -1.14 -17.18
CA PRO A 46 2.55 -1.65 -17.80
C PRO A 46 3.53 -0.61 -18.38
N ASP A 47 3.12 0.65 -18.58
CA ASP A 47 3.95 1.71 -19.16
C ASP A 47 4.23 2.90 -18.23
N ALA A 48 3.82 2.83 -16.96
CA ALA A 48 4.02 3.94 -16.03
C ALA A 48 5.43 3.88 -15.40
N ALA A 49 6.30 4.79 -15.83
CA ALA A 49 7.62 4.99 -15.22
C ALA A 49 7.46 5.69 -13.85
N CYS A 50 7.59 4.94 -12.77
CA CYS A 50 7.67 5.50 -11.42
C CYS A 50 9.15 5.62 -11.00
N PRO A 51 9.61 6.79 -10.53
CA PRO A 51 11.00 6.96 -10.08
C PRO A 51 11.32 6.19 -8.80
N VAL A 52 10.31 5.61 -8.14
CA VAL A 52 10.48 4.82 -6.92
C VAL A 52 10.44 3.34 -7.26
N PRO A 53 11.54 2.59 -7.05
CA PRO A 53 11.54 1.15 -7.20
C PRO A 53 10.63 0.52 -6.13
N HIS A 54 9.81 -0.44 -6.54
CA HIS A 54 8.93 -1.18 -5.64
C HIS A 54 9.51 -2.59 -5.48
N GLU A 55 10.28 -2.83 -4.42
CA GLU A 55 10.58 -4.20 -4.03
C GLU A 55 9.36 -4.82 -3.35
N PRO A 56 8.95 -6.05 -3.71
CA PRO A 56 7.86 -6.72 -3.02
C PRO A 56 8.31 -7.15 -1.62
N GLU A 57 7.81 -6.47 -0.58
CA GLU A 57 8.03 -6.90 0.80
C GLU A 57 7.38 -8.26 1.08
N SER A 58 8.08 -9.11 1.84
CA SER A 58 7.56 -10.42 2.20
C SER A 58 6.39 -10.31 3.20
N PRO A 59 5.50 -11.31 3.27
CA PRO A 59 4.42 -11.34 4.27
C PRO A 59 4.94 -11.21 5.72
N TYR A 60 6.15 -11.71 5.97
CA TYR A 60 6.83 -11.57 7.26
C TYR A 60 7.17 -10.10 7.58
N HIS A 61 7.76 -9.36 6.62
CA HIS A 61 8.05 -7.93 6.78
C HIS A 61 6.78 -7.11 7.06
N LEU A 62 5.73 -7.33 6.27
CA LEU A 62 4.44 -6.66 6.46
C LEU A 62 3.84 -6.92 7.85
N LYS A 63 3.92 -8.18 8.32
CA LYS A 63 3.46 -8.55 9.67
C LYS A 63 4.28 -7.86 10.75
N GLY A 64 5.61 -7.81 10.61
CA GLY A 64 6.50 -7.12 11.54
C GLY A 64 6.18 -5.63 11.65
N LYS A 65 6.04 -4.94 10.52
CA LYS A 65 5.66 -3.52 10.45
C LYS A 65 4.34 -3.26 11.18
N ARG A 66 3.32 -4.10 10.96
CA ARG A 66 2.03 -4.00 11.64
C ARG A 66 2.13 -4.19 13.16
N LEU A 67 2.87 -5.21 13.62
CA LEU A 67 3.04 -5.47 15.04
C LEU A 67 3.71 -4.28 15.75
N LEU A 68 4.72 -3.68 15.12
CA LEU A 68 5.39 -2.47 15.63
C LEU A 68 4.45 -1.28 15.71
N TYR A 69 3.67 -1.03 14.65
CA TYR A 69 2.67 0.04 14.62
C TYR A 69 1.66 -0.10 15.77
N GLU A 70 1.10 -1.31 15.97
CA GLU A 70 0.14 -1.59 17.04
C GLU A 70 0.79 -1.47 18.43
N TRP A 71 2.01 -1.98 18.60
CA TRP A 71 2.75 -1.90 19.86
C TRP A 71 3.09 -0.46 20.27
N LEU A 72 3.49 0.39 19.31
CA LEU A 72 3.73 1.81 19.56
C LEU A 72 2.43 2.54 19.90
N GLY A 73 1.32 2.24 19.20
CA GLY A 73 0.01 2.81 19.51
C GLY A 73 -0.46 2.48 20.92
N ARG A 74 -0.24 1.24 21.39
CA ARG A 74 -0.56 0.83 22.78
C ARG A 74 0.24 1.56 23.85
N GLN A 75 1.40 2.13 23.52
CA GLN A 75 2.20 2.96 24.42
C GLN A 75 1.73 4.42 24.46
N GLY A 76 0.63 4.76 23.77
CA GLY A 76 0.12 6.13 23.70
C GLY A 76 0.82 7.01 22.66
N LEU A 77 1.72 6.42 21.84
CA LEU A 77 2.31 7.12 20.71
C LEU A 77 1.34 7.18 19.53
N ARG A 78 1.59 8.10 18.60
CA ARG A 78 0.83 8.26 17.35
C ARG A 78 1.71 7.90 16.15
N PRO A 79 2.10 6.61 15.97
CA PRO A 79 2.92 6.20 14.84
C PRO A 79 2.17 6.40 13.52
N VAL A 80 2.91 6.68 12.44
CA VAL A 80 2.40 6.70 11.08
C VAL A 80 3.14 5.63 10.29
N LEU A 81 2.40 4.76 9.61
CA LEU A 81 3.00 3.69 8.82
C LEU A 81 3.46 4.23 7.47
N GLU A 82 4.75 4.07 7.16
CA GLU A 82 5.40 4.41 5.88
C GLU A 82 4.98 5.79 5.33
N PRO A 83 5.15 6.88 6.11
CA PRO A 83 4.86 8.21 5.61
C PRO A 83 5.74 8.50 4.39
N TYR A 84 5.17 9.21 3.43
CA TYR A 84 5.97 9.71 2.30
C TYR A 84 6.87 10.84 2.78
N LEU A 85 8.19 10.63 2.69
CA LEU A 85 9.19 11.63 3.02
C LEU A 85 9.43 12.51 1.78
N GLN A 86 8.78 13.67 1.73
CA GLN A 86 8.83 14.57 0.57
C GLN A 86 10.25 15.03 0.23
N GLU A 87 11.07 15.30 1.25
CA GLU A 87 12.43 15.82 1.11
C GLU A 87 13.33 14.90 0.29
N ILE A 88 13.27 13.59 0.56
CA ILE A 88 14.05 12.56 -0.13
C ILE A 88 13.21 11.77 -1.15
N ARG A 89 11.96 12.17 -1.36
CA ARG A 89 10.98 11.56 -2.28
C ARG A 89 10.81 10.05 -2.10
N GLN A 90 10.95 9.55 -0.88
CA GLN A 90 10.99 8.11 -0.57
C GLN A 90 9.93 7.72 0.47
N ARG A 91 9.54 6.44 0.46
CA ARG A 91 8.87 5.79 1.59
C ARG A 91 9.86 4.84 2.28
N PRO A 92 10.02 4.92 3.61
CA PRO A 92 10.86 4.00 4.37
C PRO A 92 10.33 2.57 4.35
#